data_AF-A0A5N7Z6C6-F1
#
_entry.id   AF-A0A5N7Z6C6-F1
#
_cell.length_a   1.000
_cell.length_b   1.000
_cell.length_c   1.000
_cell.angle_alpha   90.00
_cell.angle_beta   90.00
_cell.angle_gamma   90.00
#
_symmetry.space_group_name_H-M   'P 1'
#
loop_
_entity.id
_entity.type
_entity.pdbx_description
1 polymer ?
#
loop_
_entity_poly.entity_id
_entity_poly.type
_entity_poly.pdbx_seq_one_letter_code
_entity_poly.pdbx_strand_id
1 'polypeptide(L)'
;MRKLYTNGLIGLFFLFTSSLFAQSSSDLVLSSENTSDIATLKVSTSQNLTGGYTLELQNNACGIDDSKLLEKPVFYKSNDPALAANFSKTGNTYTFNTPFTTGTLAAKWFRWRVVLNNGEKTAWQCFSWSSYCKKHLNADGTCKNK
;
A
#
# COMPACT_ATOMS: atom_id res chain seq x y z
N MET A 1 21.66 -42.50 54.68
CA MET A 1 22.14 -41.22 55.25
C MET A 1 22.13 -40.17 54.14
N ARG A 2 21.67 -38.95 54.47
CA ARG A 2 21.54 -37.78 53.59
C ARG A 2 22.86 -37.38 52.93
N LYS A 3 22.81 -36.95 51.66
CA LYS A 3 23.47 -35.72 51.19
C LYS A 3 22.63 -35.08 50.06
N LEU A 4 22.07 -33.92 50.38
CA LEU A 4 21.64 -32.85 49.45
C LEU A 4 22.87 -32.00 49.15
N TYR A 5 23.08 -31.60 47.90
CA TYR A 5 23.51 -30.23 47.57
C TYR A 5 22.96 -29.81 46.20
N THR A 6 22.10 -28.82 46.28
CA THR A 6 21.55 -27.95 45.24
C THR A 6 22.65 -27.11 44.59
N ASN A 7 22.56 -26.85 43.28
CA ASN A 7 22.94 -25.56 42.65
C ASN A 7 22.57 -25.55 41.16
N GLY A 8 21.99 -24.43 40.70
CA GLY A 8 21.89 -24.05 39.28
C GLY A 8 20.46 -24.01 38.74
N LEU A 9 19.70 -22.96 39.06
CA LEU A 9 19.43 -21.80 38.19
C LEU A 9 18.43 -22.06 37.04
N ILE A 10 17.18 -21.66 37.29
CA ILE A 10 16.33 -20.79 36.45
C ILE A 10 16.52 -20.95 34.93
N GLY A 11 15.69 -21.80 34.34
CA GLY A 11 15.35 -21.73 32.92
C GLY A 11 14.13 -20.85 32.73
N LEU A 12 14.39 -19.58 32.42
CA LEU A 12 13.41 -18.56 32.06
C LEU A 12 12.55 -19.03 30.87
N PHE A 13 11.24 -19.03 31.09
CA PHE A 13 10.17 -18.68 30.17
C PHE A 13 10.58 -18.33 28.72
N PHE A 14 10.21 -19.19 27.77
CA PHE A 14 9.89 -18.76 26.41
C PHE A 14 8.56 -19.40 26.00
N LEU A 15 7.47 -18.77 26.42
CA LEU A 15 6.21 -18.84 25.67
C LEU A 15 6.48 -18.20 24.32
N PHE A 16 6.73 -19.01 23.29
CA PHE A 16 6.57 -18.57 21.91
C PHE A 16 5.07 -18.45 21.61
N THR A 17 4.40 -17.48 22.25
CA THR A 17 3.19 -16.86 21.70
C THR A 17 3.63 -15.85 20.64
N SER A 18 4.25 -16.34 19.57
CA SER A 18 4.40 -15.53 18.36
C SER A 18 3.05 -15.49 17.66
N SER A 19 2.26 -14.52 18.09
CA SER A 19 1.41 -13.68 17.26
C SER A 19 0.62 -14.41 16.16
N LEU A 20 -0.69 -14.54 16.40
CA LEU A 20 -1.66 -14.35 15.33
C LEU A 20 -1.32 -13.05 14.58
N PHE A 21 -0.53 -13.15 13.52
CA PHE A 21 -0.82 -12.35 12.34
C PHE A 21 -1.77 -13.21 11.51
N ALA A 22 -3.05 -13.20 11.91
CA ALA A 22 -4.09 -13.29 10.92
C ALA A 22 -3.91 -12.02 10.06
N GLN A 23 -3.04 -12.13 9.06
CA GLN A 23 -2.94 -11.17 7.99
C GLN A 23 -4.30 -11.30 7.30
N SER A 24 -5.28 -10.49 7.73
CA SER A 24 -6.48 -10.30 6.94
C SER A 24 -5.98 -9.65 5.66
N SER A 25 -5.66 -10.48 4.67
CA SER A 25 -5.51 -10.01 3.32
C SER A 25 -6.92 -9.62 2.92
N SER A 26 -7.30 -8.38 3.18
CA SER A 26 -8.44 -7.75 2.55
C SER A 26 -8.40 -8.15 1.06
N ASP A 27 -9.48 -8.70 0.51
CA ASP A 27 -9.65 -9.15 -0.90
C ASP A 27 -9.56 -7.99 -1.92
N LEU A 28 -8.60 -7.09 -1.72
CA LEU A 28 -8.36 -5.91 -2.50
C LEU A 28 -7.18 -6.20 -3.41
N VAL A 29 -7.46 -6.32 -4.69
CA VAL A 29 -6.44 -6.33 -5.73
C VAL A 29 -6.17 -4.88 -6.11
N LEU A 30 -4.93 -4.45 -5.91
CA LEU A 30 -4.50 -3.08 -6.16
C LEU A 30 -3.73 -3.03 -7.48
N SER A 31 -4.07 -2.08 -8.34
CA SER A 31 -3.34 -1.84 -9.58
C SER A 31 -3.25 -0.35 -9.89
N SER A 32 -2.40 0.01 -10.82
CA SER A 32 -2.12 1.40 -11.15
C SER A 32 -1.82 1.53 -12.63
N GLU A 33 -2.36 2.57 -13.26
CA GLU A 33 -2.33 2.78 -14.70
C GLU A 33 -2.04 4.23 -15.05
N ASN A 34 -1.45 4.45 -16.23
CA ASN A 34 -1.29 5.78 -16.82
C ASN A 34 -2.25 5.88 -18.01
N THR A 35 -3.28 6.71 -17.89
CA THR A 35 -4.19 7.02 -18.99
C THR A 35 -3.88 8.41 -19.52
N SER A 36 -3.30 8.47 -20.74
CA SER A 36 -2.84 9.64 -21.52
C SER A 36 -2.11 10.77 -20.76
N ASP A 37 -2.74 11.42 -19.79
CA ASP A 37 -2.22 12.57 -19.05
C ASP A 37 -2.34 12.46 -17.51
N ILE A 38 -3.10 11.46 -17.02
CA ILE A 38 -3.40 11.31 -15.59
C ILE A 38 -2.97 9.93 -15.08
N ALA A 39 -2.45 9.99 -13.87
CA ALA A 39 -2.12 8.91 -12.98
C ALA A 39 -3.38 8.30 -12.33
N THR A 40 -3.60 7.00 -12.46
CA THR A 40 -4.82 6.32 -11.99
C THR A 40 -4.50 5.16 -11.06
N LEU A 41 -5.16 5.10 -9.91
CA LEU A 41 -5.07 4.01 -8.94
C LEU A 41 -6.39 3.23 -8.93
N LYS A 42 -6.33 1.90 -8.93
CA LYS A 42 -7.51 1.03 -8.98
C LYS A 42 -7.51 0.03 -7.84
N VAL A 43 -8.68 -0.14 -7.23
CA VAL A 43 -8.96 -1.12 -6.20
C VAL A 43 -10.06 -2.03 -6.72
N SER A 44 -9.74 -3.28 -7.01
CA SER A 44 -10.71 -4.30 -7.42
C SER A 44 -11.03 -5.21 -6.25
N THR A 45 -12.30 -5.29 -5.87
CA THR A 45 -12.75 -6.09 -4.74
C THR A 45 -14.23 -6.43 -4.84
N SER A 46 -14.64 -7.57 -4.27
CA SER A 46 -16.05 -7.92 -4.05
C SER A 46 -16.66 -7.18 -2.86
N GLN A 47 -15.82 -6.58 -2.00
CA GLN A 47 -16.27 -5.82 -0.83
C GLN A 47 -16.90 -4.49 -1.23
N ASN A 48 -17.95 -4.07 -0.52
CA ASN A 48 -18.57 -2.77 -0.76
C ASN A 48 -17.82 -1.65 -0.03
N LEU A 49 -17.00 -0.90 -0.76
CA LEU A 49 -16.23 0.24 -0.25
C LEU A 49 -16.96 1.59 -0.37
N THR A 50 -18.23 1.61 -0.79
CA THR A 50 -18.97 2.88 -1.02
C THR A 50 -19.19 3.68 0.28
N GLY A 51 -19.11 3.03 1.45
CA GLY A 51 -19.15 3.70 2.75
C GLY A 51 -17.90 4.52 3.10
N GLY A 52 -16.83 4.43 2.28
CA GLY A 52 -15.60 5.19 2.46
C GLY A 52 -14.36 4.33 2.56
N TYR A 53 -13.26 4.84 2.01
CA TYR A 53 -11.90 4.36 2.22
C TYR A 53 -10.91 5.51 2.00
N THR A 54 -9.67 5.35 2.43
CA THR A 54 -8.60 6.33 2.23
C THR A 54 -7.48 5.73 1.40
N LEU A 55 -7.03 6.44 0.38
CA LEU A 55 -5.79 6.16 -0.31
C LEU A 55 -4.66 6.93 0.37
N GLU A 56 -3.67 6.21 0.87
CA GLU A 56 -2.46 6.79 1.42
C GLU A 56 -1.34 6.66 0.40
N LEU A 57 -0.80 7.80 -0.05
CA LEU A 57 0.32 7.87 -0.98
C LEU A 57 1.53 8.43 -0.26
N GLN A 58 2.67 7.82 -0.49
CA GLN A 58 3.94 8.26 0.09
C GLN A 58 5.02 8.24 -0.96
N ASN A 59 5.92 9.22 -0.86
CA ASN A 59 7.26 9.03 -1.39
C ASN A 59 7.98 8.09 -0.42
N ASN A 60 8.27 6.88 -0.88
CA ASN A 60 9.40 6.13 -0.37
C ASN A 60 9.80 5.22 -1.51
N ALA A 61 10.61 5.81 -2.37
CA ALA A 61 10.94 5.29 -3.68
C ALA A 61 11.37 3.83 -3.52
N CYS A 62 10.71 2.97 -4.29
CA CYS A 62 10.70 1.52 -4.17
C CYS A 62 12.08 0.89 -4.44
N GLY A 63 13.07 1.22 -3.61
CA GLY A 63 14.50 0.95 -3.81
C GLY A 63 15.23 1.94 -4.74
N ILE A 64 14.69 3.13 -5.02
CA ILE A 64 15.26 4.12 -5.97
C ILE A 64 15.37 5.48 -5.27
N ASP A 65 16.09 6.46 -5.80
CA ASP A 65 16.21 7.79 -5.16
C ASP A 65 14.85 8.48 -4.96
N ASP A 66 14.66 9.02 -3.75
CA ASP A 66 13.41 9.63 -3.32
C ASP A 66 13.06 10.91 -4.09
N SER A 67 11.80 11.00 -4.53
CA SER A 67 11.26 12.20 -5.15
C SER A 67 10.89 13.24 -4.11
N LYS A 68 11.54 14.41 -4.10
CA LYS A 68 11.16 15.56 -3.25
C LYS A 68 9.72 16.09 -3.47
N LEU A 69 8.95 15.52 -4.40
CA LEU A 69 7.59 15.98 -4.71
C LEU A 69 6.60 15.76 -3.56
N LEU A 70 6.76 14.67 -2.78
CA LEU A 70 5.94 14.42 -1.59
C LEU A 70 6.84 14.29 -0.36
N GLU A 71 7.10 15.41 0.31
CA GLU A 71 7.89 15.44 1.55
C GLU A 71 7.18 14.73 2.72
N LYS A 72 5.84 14.60 2.64
CA LYS A 72 5.00 13.92 3.62
C LYS A 72 3.98 13.02 2.91
N PRO A 73 3.47 11.98 3.60
CA PRO A 73 2.34 11.20 3.12
C PRO A 73 1.13 12.09 2.79
N VAL A 74 0.46 11.79 1.69
CA VAL A 74 -0.79 12.42 1.27
C VAL A 74 -1.93 11.41 1.37
N PHE A 75 -3.10 11.87 1.80
CA PHE A 75 -4.26 11.04 2.05
C PHE A 75 -5.44 11.56 1.24
N TYR A 76 -6.01 10.70 0.40
CA TYR A 76 -7.22 11.00 -0.37
C TYR A 76 -8.36 10.14 0.15
N LYS A 77 -9.39 10.77 0.72
CA LYS A 77 -10.56 10.07 1.23
C LYS A 77 -11.61 9.98 0.13
N SER A 78 -12.16 8.79 -0.10
CA SER A 78 -13.14 8.56 -1.16
C SER A 78 -14.49 9.27 -0.96
N ASN A 79 -14.73 9.77 0.25
CA ASN A 79 -15.92 10.53 0.64
C ASN A 79 -15.63 12.02 0.83
N ASP A 80 -14.43 12.50 0.48
CA ASP A 80 -14.12 13.92 0.48
C ASP A 80 -14.88 14.59 -0.68
N PRO A 81 -15.81 15.54 -0.40
CA PRO A 81 -16.57 16.22 -1.44
C PRO A 81 -15.69 16.96 -2.46
N ALA A 82 -14.52 17.46 -2.02
CA ALA A 82 -13.60 18.18 -2.90
C ALA A 82 -12.93 17.26 -3.93
N LEU A 83 -12.94 15.95 -3.69
CA LEU A 83 -12.31 14.94 -4.54
C LEU A 83 -13.34 14.02 -5.20
N ALA A 84 -14.64 14.31 -5.11
CA ALA A 84 -15.69 13.43 -5.61
C ALA A 84 -15.52 13.10 -7.11
N ALA A 85 -15.06 14.05 -7.92
CA ALA A 85 -14.80 13.85 -9.35
C ALA A 85 -13.59 12.95 -9.64
N ASN A 86 -12.68 12.78 -8.67
CA ASN A 86 -11.51 11.94 -8.79
C ASN A 86 -11.82 10.47 -8.51
N PHE A 87 -12.91 10.18 -7.79
CA PHE A 87 -13.32 8.82 -7.45
C PHE A 87 -14.47 8.35 -8.35
N SER A 88 -14.36 7.14 -8.89
CA SER A 88 -15.44 6.50 -9.64
C SER A 88 -15.50 5.00 -9.33
N LYS A 89 -16.63 4.37 -9.64
CA LYS A 89 -16.82 2.93 -9.49
C LYS A 89 -17.49 2.36 -10.73
N THR A 90 -16.93 1.28 -11.26
CA THR A 90 -17.53 0.47 -12.32
C THR A 90 -17.45 -0.99 -11.95
N GLY A 91 -18.60 -1.65 -11.77
CA GLY A 91 -18.64 -3.04 -11.28
C GLY A 91 -17.95 -3.17 -9.92
N ASN A 92 -16.96 -4.06 -9.82
CA ASN A 92 -16.16 -4.32 -8.62
C ASN A 92 -14.88 -3.49 -8.54
N THR A 93 -14.71 -2.51 -9.43
CA THR A 93 -13.48 -1.70 -9.50
C THR A 93 -13.77 -0.26 -9.08
N TYR A 94 -13.06 0.19 -8.05
CA TYR A 94 -13.01 1.56 -7.61
C TYR A 94 -11.77 2.22 -8.21
N THR A 95 -11.95 3.36 -8.87
CA THR A 95 -10.91 4.08 -9.59
C THR A 95 -10.70 5.44 -8.96
N PHE A 96 -9.44 5.81 -8.74
CA PHE A 96 -9.02 7.14 -8.31
C PHE A 96 -8.09 7.76 -9.35
N ASN A 97 -8.53 8.85 -9.96
CA ASN A 97 -7.72 9.70 -10.81
C ASN A 97 -6.97 10.69 -9.92
N THR A 98 -5.66 10.58 -9.80
CA THR A 98 -4.90 11.46 -8.92
C THR A 98 -4.92 12.91 -9.44
N PRO A 99 -4.70 13.93 -8.60
CA PRO A 99 -4.55 15.32 -9.05
C PRO A 99 -3.21 15.58 -9.75
N PHE A 100 -2.32 14.59 -9.84
CA PHE A 100 -1.01 14.73 -10.44
C PHE A 100 -1.04 14.33 -11.91
N THR A 101 -0.42 15.14 -12.77
CA THR A 101 -0.26 14.81 -14.19
C THR A 101 0.91 13.84 -14.39
N THR A 102 0.87 13.07 -15.48
CA THR A 102 2.01 12.22 -15.88
C THR A 102 3.31 13.02 -16.06
N GLY A 103 3.21 14.28 -16.51
CA GLY A 103 4.34 15.21 -16.61
C GLY A 103 4.94 15.60 -15.26
N THR A 104 4.11 15.94 -14.27
CA THR A 104 4.55 16.23 -12.89
C THR A 104 5.27 15.05 -12.25
N LEU A 105 4.94 13.84 -12.71
CA LEU A 105 5.37 12.58 -12.11
C LEU A 105 6.41 11.83 -12.95
N ALA A 106 6.90 12.45 -14.02
CA ALA A 106 7.92 11.87 -14.88
C ALA A 106 9.18 11.54 -14.06
N ALA A 107 9.61 10.27 -14.12
CA ALA A 107 10.74 9.72 -13.37
C ALA A 107 10.62 9.74 -11.83
N LYS A 108 9.40 9.87 -11.28
CA LYS A 108 9.15 9.81 -9.84
C LYS A 108 8.54 8.46 -9.44
N TRP A 109 8.85 8.03 -8.22
CA TRP A 109 8.46 6.74 -7.65
C TRP A 109 7.70 6.93 -6.36
N PHE A 110 6.60 6.19 -6.22
CA PHE A 110 5.75 6.28 -5.05
C PHE A 110 5.27 4.91 -4.65
N ARG A 111 4.84 4.83 -3.41
CA ARG A 111 4.05 3.70 -2.93
C ARG A 111 2.70 4.19 -2.49
N TRP A 112 1.71 3.33 -2.62
CA TRP A 112 0.37 3.63 -2.16
C TRP A 112 -0.27 2.40 -1.51
N ARG A 113 -1.26 2.63 -0.66
CA ARG A 113 -2.07 1.58 -0.04
C ARG A 113 -3.49 2.09 0.22
N VAL A 114 -4.39 1.16 0.48
CA VAL A 114 -5.75 1.46 0.93
C VAL A 114 -5.81 1.32 2.45
N VAL A 115 -6.43 2.30 3.10
CA VAL A 115 -6.83 2.25 4.51
C VAL A 115 -8.36 2.19 4.54
N LEU A 116 -8.89 1.08 5.04
CA LEU A 116 -10.32 0.86 5.18
C LEU A 116 -10.87 1.66 6.38
N ASN A 117 -12.18 1.90 6.40
CA ASN A 117 -12.83 2.65 7.49
C ASN A 117 -12.68 2.00 8.88
N ASN A 118 -12.47 0.68 8.94
CA ASN A 118 -12.18 -0.05 10.17
C ASN A 118 -10.72 0.10 10.64
N GLY A 119 -9.89 0.86 9.91
CA GLY A 119 -8.47 1.08 10.20
C GLY A 119 -7.51 0.04 9.61
N GLU A 120 -8.03 -1.01 8.98
CA GLU A 120 -7.22 -2.03 8.30
C GLU A 120 -6.48 -1.42 7.10
N LYS A 121 -5.24 -1.89 6.87
CA LYS A 121 -4.35 -1.34 5.86
C LYS A 121 -3.87 -2.45 4.93
N THR A 122 -4.00 -2.24 3.63
CA THR A 122 -3.39 -3.14 2.65
C THR A 122 -1.86 -3.03 2.71
N ALA A 123 -1.19 -4.01 2.12
CA ALA A 123 0.23 -3.90 1.82
C ALA A 123 0.50 -2.67 0.92
N TRP A 124 1.72 -2.14 1.04
CA TRP A 124 2.19 -1.10 0.14
C TRP A 124 2.37 -1.66 -1.26
N GLN A 125 1.92 -0.89 -2.26
CA GLN A 125 2.09 -1.17 -3.66
C GLN A 125 2.96 -0.10 -4.30
N CYS A 126 4.00 -0.56 -4.98
CA CYS A 126 4.95 0.29 -5.67
C CYS A 126 4.43 0.69 -7.03
N PHE A 127 4.72 1.92 -7.43
CA PHE A 127 4.25 2.41 -8.71
C PHE A 127 5.09 3.60 -9.24
N SER A 128 5.28 3.67 -10.56
CA SER A 128 5.84 4.83 -11.26
C SER A 128 4.99 5.26 -12.45
N TRP A 129 4.79 6.57 -12.55
CA TRP A 129 3.96 7.20 -13.57
C TRP A 129 4.70 7.37 -14.92
N SER A 130 5.91 6.82 -15.04
CA SER A 130 6.72 6.84 -16.26
C SER A 130 6.48 5.61 -17.16
N SER A 131 6.65 5.77 -18.47
CA SER A 131 6.67 4.66 -19.44
C SER A 131 7.83 3.67 -19.22
N TYR A 132 8.83 4.05 -18.40
CA TYR A 132 9.96 3.20 -18.02
C TYR A 132 9.50 1.97 -17.21
N CYS A 133 8.45 2.11 -16.40
CA CYS A 133 7.88 1.02 -15.60
C CYS A 133 7.31 -0.12 -16.47
N LYS A 134 6.70 0.18 -17.63
CA LYS A 134 6.12 -0.87 -18.50
C LYS A 134 7.16 -1.90 -18.98
N LYS A 135 8.43 -1.54 -19.12
CA LYS A 135 9.51 -2.49 -19.46
C LYS A 135 10.09 -3.23 -18.26
N HIS A 136 9.94 -2.68 -17.06
CA HIS A 136 10.67 -3.09 -15.87
C HIS A 136 9.76 -3.41 -14.67
N LEU A 137 8.48 -3.69 -14.87
CA LEU A 137 7.58 -4.17 -13.82
C LEU A 137 7.34 -5.67 -13.92
N ASN A 138 7.25 -6.31 -12.76
CA ASN A 138 6.66 -7.63 -12.57
C ASN A 138 5.13 -7.53 -12.61
N ALA A 139 4.45 -8.66 -12.79
CA ALA A 139 2.99 -8.72 -12.85
C ALA A 139 2.30 -8.31 -11.53
N ASP A 140 3.04 -8.32 -10.42
CA ASP A 140 2.59 -7.93 -9.08
C ASP A 140 2.82 -6.45 -8.76
N GLY A 141 3.26 -5.63 -9.74
CA GLY A 141 3.53 -4.20 -9.54
C GLY A 141 4.89 -3.89 -8.93
N THR A 142 5.72 -4.89 -8.63
CA THR A 142 7.11 -4.67 -8.19
C THR A 142 8.03 -4.34 -9.37
N CYS A 143 9.11 -3.61 -9.15
CA CYS A 143 10.12 -3.39 -10.18
C CYS A 143 10.99 -4.64 -10.36
N LYS A 144 11.21 -5.04 -11.61
CA LYS A 144 12.29 -5.96 -11.99
C LYS A 144 13.61 -5.30 -11.60
N ASN A 145 14.32 -5.89 -10.66
CA ASN A 145 15.69 -5.51 -10.35
C ASN A 145 16.52 -5.55 -11.64
N LYS A 146 17.33 -4.51 -11.87
CA LYS A 146 18.33 -4.52 -12.95
C LYS A 146 19.33 -5.66 -12.76
#